data_AF-A0A7K8AA45-F1
#
_entry.id   AF-A0A7K8AA45-F1
#
_cell.length_a   1.000
_cell.length_b   1.000
_cell.length_c   1.000
_cell.angle_alpha   90.00
_cell.angle_beta   90.00
_cell.angle_gamma   90.00
#
_symmetry.space_group_name_H-M   'P 1'
#
loop_
_entity.id
_entity.type
_entity.pdbx_description
1 polymer ?
#
loop_
_entity_poly.entity_id
_entity_poly.type
_entity_poly.pdbx_seq_one_letter_code
_entity_poly.pdbx_strand_id
1 'polypeptide(L)'
;ANVVHVKSLPGYQTRHNNLDLVIIREQTEGEYSSLEHESAKGVIECLKIITRAKSQRIAKFAFDYATKKGRSKVTAVHKANIMKLGDGLFLQCCKDVAELYPKIKFDTMIIDNCCMQLVQNPYQFDVLVMPNLYGNIVDNLAAGLVGGAGVVPGESYSAEYAVFELGARHPFAQAVGRNIANPTAMLLSASNMLRHLNLEYHSNMVSDAVKKVIKGGKVRTADMGGYSTSIDFTQAVIEAL
;
A
#
# COMPACT_ATOMS: atom_id res chain seq x y z
N ALA A 1 -10.46 0.95 -4.36
CA ALA A 1 -9.13 0.37 -4.58
C ALA A 1 -8.16 1.13 -3.70
N ASN A 2 -7.57 0.45 -2.73
CA ASN A 2 -6.49 1.03 -1.95
C ASN A 2 -5.17 0.78 -2.68
N VAL A 3 -4.31 1.78 -2.75
CA VAL A 3 -3.03 1.79 -3.44
C VAL A 3 -1.97 2.25 -2.46
N VAL A 4 -0.99 1.38 -2.21
CA VAL A 4 0.14 1.68 -1.35
C VAL A 4 1.41 1.57 -2.18
N HIS A 5 2.09 2.71 -2.36
CA HIS A 5 3.36 2.76 -3.08
C HIS A 5 4.50 2.58 -2.09
N VAL A 6 5.05 1.37 -2.05
CA VAL A 6 6.15 0.98 -1.17
C VAL A 6 7.46 1.28 -1.89
N LYS A 7 8.06 2.42 -1.53
CA LYS A 7 9.30 2.91 -2.14
C LYS A 7 10.35 3.25 -1.10
N SER A 8 11.58 2.77 -1.28
CA SER A 8 12.70 3.17 -0.42
C SER A 8 12.95 4.67 -0.54
N LEU A 9 13.08 5.35 0.60
CA LEU A 9 13.34 6.78 0.64
C LEU A 9 14.86 7.07 0.54
N PRO A 10 15.28 8.03 -0.31
CA PRO A 10 16.69 8.38 -0.43
C PRO A 10 17.31 8.78 0.91
N GLY A 11 18.44 8.15 1.25
CA GLY A 11 19.20 8.38 2.48
C GLY A 11 18.62 7.74 3.75
N TYR A 12 17.43 7.13 3.70
CA TYR A 12 16.91 6.33 4.81
C TYR A 12 17.25 4.86 4.59
N GLN A 13 18.29 4.40 5.27
CA GLN A 13 18.78 3.02 5.13
C GLN A 13 17.88 2.05 5.89
N THR A 14 17.44 1.02 5.18
CA THR A 14 16.80 -0.16 5.77
C THR A 14 17.53 -1.41 5.32
N ARG A 15 17.06 -2.59 5.74
CA ARG A 15 17.62 -3.87 5.30
C ARG A 15 17.57 -4.04 3.76
N HIS A 16 16.52 -3.53 3.12
CA HIS A 16 16.32 -3.60 1.67
C HIS A 16 16.30 -2.20 1.08
N ASN A 17 17.17 -1.93 0.12
CA ASN A 17 17.35 -0.59 -0.46
C ASN A 17 16.86 -0.57 -1.91
N ASN A 18 16.42 0.58 -2.41
CA ASN A 18 15.92 0.73 -3.79
C ASN A 18 14.70 -0.16 -4.11
N LEU A 19 13.83 -0.39 -3.12
CA LEU A 19 12.53 -1.01 -3.36
C LEU A 19 11.59 -0.03 -4.04
N ASP A 20 10.81 -0.54 -4.99
CA ASP A 20 9.78 0.21 -5.70
C ASP A 20 8.69 -0.75 -6.19
N LEU A 21 7.73 -1.05 -5.31
CA LEU A 21 6.59 -1.91 -5.60
C LEU A 21 5.28 -1.26 -5.17
N VAL A 22 4.18 -1.69 -5.76
CA VAL A 22 2.85 -1.14 -5.51
C VAL A 22 1.90 -2.25 -5.10
N ILE A 23 1.18 -2.04 -4.00
CA ILE A 23 0.14 -2.94 -3.55
C ILE A 23 -1.21 -2.31 -3.87
N ILE A 24 -2.08 -3.11 -4.48
CA ILE A 24 -3.44 -2.75 -4.86
C ILE A 24 -4.40 -3.70 -4.17
N ARG A 25 -5.11 -3.17 -3.18
CA ARG A 25 -6.00 -3.90 -2.30
C ARG A 25 -7.47 -3.65 -2.65
N GLU A 26 -8.23 -4.73 -2.77
CA GLU A 26 -9.69 -4.68 -2.74
C GLU A 26 -10.14 -4.29 -1.32
N GLN A 27 -11.03 -3.28 -1.18
CA GLN A 27 -11.36 -2.69 0.13
C GLN A 27 -12.85 -2.78 0.47
N THR A 28 -13.66 -3.44 -0.36
CA THR A 28 -15.14 -3.39 -0.28
C THR A 28 -15.80 -4.71 0.05
N GLU A 29 -15.05 -5.82 0.05
CA GLU A 29 -15.53 -7.16 0.41
C GLU A 29 -14.40 -8.01 1.01
N GLY A 30 -14.46 -9.33 0.84
CA GLY A 30 -13.54 -10.29 1.42
C GLY A 30 -13.90 -10.62 2.86
N GLU A 31 -12.88 -10.79 3.69
CA GLU A 31 -13.01 -11.12 5.11
C GLU A 31 -13.50 -9.92 5.94
N TYR A 32 -13.52 -8.72 5.36
CA TYR A 32 -13.93 -7.47 6.00
C TYR A 32 -15.42 -7.17 5.80
N SER A 33 -16.21 -8.14 5.31
CA SER A 33 -17.67 -8.04 5.29
C SER A 33 -18.28 -8.04 6.70
N SER A 34 -17.52 -8.45 7.72
CA SER A 34 -17.95 -8.54 9.12
C SER A 34 -19.25 -9.34 9.30
N LEU A 35 -19.43 -10.35 8.44
CA LEU A 35 -20.55 -11.26 8.47
C LEU A 35 -20.15 -12.49 9.27
N GLU A 36 -20.51 -12.48 10.54
CA GLU A 36 -20.17 -13.51 11.50
C GLU A 36 -21.43 -13.97 12.22
N HIS A 37 -21.52 -15.27 12.51
CA HIS A 37 -22.61 -15.81 13.32
C HIS A 37 -22.15 -17.04 14.12
N GLU A 38 -22.83 -17.29 15.23
CA GLU A 38 -22.62 -18.48 16.06
C GLU A 38 -23.67 -19.54 15.68
N SER A 39 -23.29 -20.54 14.90
CA SER A 39 -24.22 -21.57 14.41
C SER A 39 -24.57 -22.61 15.49
N ALA A 40 -23.67 -22.80 16.45
CA ALA A 40 -23.88 -23.54 17.69
C ALA A 40 -23.00 -22.94 18.79
N LYS A 41 -23.33 -23.19 20.07
CA LYS A 41 -22.55 -22.66 21.21
C LYS A 41 -21.05 -23.01 21.07
N GLY A 42 -20.20 -22.00 20.93
CA GLY A 42 -18.76 -22.12 20.72
C GLY A 42 -18.31 -22.36 19.27
N VAL A 43 -19.21 -22.28 18.29
CA VAL A 43 -18.92 -22.47 16.86
C VAL A 43 -19.23 -21.17 16.11
N ILE A 44 -18.17 -20.44 15.75
CA ILE A 44 -18.25 -19.16 15.03
C ILE A 44 -17.93 -19.38 13.57
N GLU A 45 -18.81 -18.90 12.70
CA GLU A 45 -18.63 -18.91 11.25
C GLU A 45 -18.39 -17.49 10.75
N CYS A 46 -17.23 -17.27 10.14
CA CYS A 46 -16.86 -16.01 9.49
C CYS A 46 -17.00 -16.15 7.97
N LEU A 47 -17.91 -15.37 7.37
CA LEU A 47 -18.16 -15.45 5.94
C LEU A 47 -17.25 -14.51 5.17
N LYS A 48 -16.38 -15.08 4.34
CA LYS A 48 -15.60 -14.36 3.34
C LYS A 48 -16.41 -14.21 2.06
N ILE A 49 -16.79 -12.98 1.71
CA ILE A 49 -17.58 -12.70 0.51
C ILE A 49 -16.67 -12.23 -0.63
N ILE A 50 -16.66 -12.95 -1.74
CA ILE A 50 -15.97 -12.55 -2.97
C ILE A 50 -16.97 -12.53 -4.11
N THR A 51 -17.02 -11.42 -4.86
CA THR A 51 -17.92 -11.26 -5.99
C THR A 51 -17.14 -11.01 -7.27
N ARG A 52 -17.66 -11.53 -8.39
CA ARG A 52 -17.07 -11.33 -9.72
C ARG A 52 -16.94 -9.85 -10.06
N ALA A 53 -17.98 -9.06 -9.81
CA ALA A 53 -18.03 -7.64 -10.15
C ALA A 53 -16.92 -6.84 -9.46
N LYS A 54 -16.75 -7.02 -8.14
CA LYS A 54 -15.71 -6.29 -7.38
C LYS A 54 -14.30 -6.82 -7.69
N SER A 55 -14.16 -8.14 -7.91
CA SER A 55 -12.90 -8.76 -8.35
C SER A 55 -12.42 -8.27 -9.72
N GLN A 56 -13.31 -8.23 -10.72
CA GLN A 56 -12.99 -7.68 -12.04
C GLN A 56 -12.66 -6.19 -11.96
N ARG A 57 -13.38 -5.42 -11.14
CA ARG A 57 -13.12 -3.99 -10.95
C ARG A 57 -11.73 -3.72 -10.38
N ILE A 58 -11.32 -4.43 -9.33
CA ILE A 58 -9.98 -4.24 -8.74
C ILE A 58 -8.88 -4.75 -9.65
N ALA A 59 -9.10 -5.87 -10.35
CA ALA A 59 -8.16 -6.36 -11.35
C ALA A 59 -7.95 -5.34 -12.47
N LYS A 60 -9.05 -4.82 -13.05
CA LYS A 60 -8.99 -3.81 -14.10
C LYS A 60 -8.26 -2.55 -13.63
N PHE A 61 -8.58 -2.07 -12.42
CA PHE A 61 -7.88 -0.94 -11.81
C PHE A 61 -6.37 -1.21 -11.71
N ALA A 62 -5.95 -2.41 -11.31
CA ALA A 62 -4.53 -2.76 -11.20
C ALA A 62 -3.79 -2.73 -12.55
N PHE A 63 -4.41 -3.26 -13.61
CA PHE A 63 -3.83 -3.24 -14.96
C PHE A 63 -3.84 -1.84 -15.58
N ASP A 64 -4.90 -1.05 -15.37
CA ASP A 64 -4.96 0.36 -15.78
C ASP A 64 -3.88 1.18 -15.07
N TYR A 65 -3.72 0.97 -13.76
CA TYR A 65 -2.65 1.61 -12.97
C TYR A 65 -1.28 1.23 -13.51
N ALA A 66 -1.04 -0.07 -13.73
CA ALA A 66 0.23 -0.55 -14.25
C ALA A 66 0.57 0.10 -15.59
N THR A 67 -0.39 0.13 -16.51
CA THR A 67 -0.25 0.77 -17.83
C THR A 67 0.04 2.27 -17.71
N LYS A 68 -0.75 3.00 -16.91
CA LYS A 68 -0.61 4.45 -16.74
C LYS A 68 0.72 4.85 -16.09
N LYS A 69 1.25 4.01 -15.19
CA LYS A 69 2.49 4.26 -14.45
C LYS A 69 3.72 3.61 -15.08
N GLY A 70 3.61 3.04 -16.28
CA GLY A 70 4.73 2.40 -16.99
C GLY A 70 5.29 1.18 -16.26
N ARG A 71 4.45 0.49 -15.50
CA ARG A 71 4.78 -0.76 -14.81
C ARG A 71 4.70 -1.91 -15.81
N SER A 72 5.50 -2.95 -15.57
CA SER A 72 5.67 -4.06 -16.52
C SER A 72 4.93 -5.32 -16.10
N LYS A 73 4.60 -5.45 -14.81
CA LYS A 73 4.10 -6.71 -14.25
C LYS A 73 3.03 -6.51 -13.17
N VAL A 74 1.99 -7.32 -13.25
CA VAL A 74 0.93 -7.45 -12.22
C VAL A 74 0.91 -8.88 -11.70
N THR A 75 0.96 -9.05 -10.38
CA THR A 75 0.91 -10.34 -9.71
C THR A 75 -0.37 -10.44 -8.88
N ALA A 76 -1.25 -11.40 -9.17
CA ALA A 76 -2.42 -11.69 -8.36
C ALA A 76 -2.03 -12.56 -7.15
N VAL A 77 -2.27 -12.07 -5.93
CA VAL A 77 -1.97 -12.80 -4.69
C VAL A 77 -3.25 -13.42 -4.13
N HIS A 78 -3.21 -14.73 -3.86
CA HIS A 78 -4.38 -15.52 -3.49
C HIS A 78 -4.03 -16.73 -2.60
N LYS A 79 -5.02 -17.52 -2.20
CA LYS A 79 -4.88 -18.81 -1.52
C LYS A 79 -5.88 -19.82 -2.09
N ALA A 80 -6.02 -19.81 -3.42
CA ALA A 80 -6.98 -20.66 -4.17
C ALA A 80 -6.68 -22.17 -4.07
N ASN A 81 -5.51 -22.57 -3.56
CA ASN A 81 -5.22 -23.96 -3.23
C ASN A 81 -6.06 -24.48 -2.04
N ILE A 82 -6.49 -23.57 -1.15
CA ILE A 82 -7.38 -23.87 -0.02
C ILE A 82 -8.79 -23.33 -0.30
N MET A 83 -8.92 -22.02 -0.58
CA MET A 83 -10.21 -21.37 -0.89
C MET A 83 -10.54 -21.47 -2.37
N LYS A 84 -10.85 -22.68 -2.82
CA LYS A 84 -11.05 -23.01 -4.24
C LYS A 84 -12.14 -22.16 -4.92
N LEU A 85 -13.20 -21.80 -4.21
CA LEU A 85 -14.31 -21.02 -4.77
C LEU A 85 -14.08 -19.52 -4.65
N GLY A 86 -13.90 -18.99 -3.43
CA GLY A 86 -13.73 -17.55 -3.21
C GLY A 86 -12.49 -16.98 -3.91
N ASP A 87 -11.31 -17.50 -3.56
CA ASP A 87 -10.06 -17.04 -4.18
C ASP A 87 -9.89 -17.56 -5.61
N GLY A 88 -10.48 -18.71 -5.93
CA GLY A 88 -10.54 -19.19 -7.32
C GLY A 88 -11.32 -18.22 -8.22
N LEU A 89 -12.44 -17.67 -7.74
CA LEU A 89 -13.21 -16.67 -8.46
C LEU A 89 -12.40 -15.37 -8.65
N PHE A 90 -11.76 -14.87 -7.59
CA PHE A 90 -10.88 -13.70 -7.68
C PHE A 90 -9.77 -13.91 -8.72
N LEU A 91 -9.08 -15.05 -8.63
CA LEU A 91 -7.99 -15.40 -9.55
C LEU A 91 -8.47 -15.50 -11.00
N GLN A 92 -9.64 -16.12 -11.24
CA GLN A 92 -10.23 -16.20 -12.56
C GLN A 92 -10.52 -14.80 -13.12
N CYS A 93 -11.11 -13.91 -12.30
CA CYS A 93 -11.37 -12.53 -12.73
C CYS A 93 -10.09 -11.78 -13.09
N CYS A 94 -8.99 -11.98 -12.34
CA CYS A 94 -7.70 -11.40 -12.67
C CYS A 94 -7.15 -11.94 -14.00
N LYS A 95 -7.28 -13.24 -14.27
CA LYS A 95 -6.89 -13.86 -15.55
C LYS A 95 -7.71 -13.30 -16.72
N ASP A 96 -9.03 -13.27 -16.58
CA ASP A 96 -9.95 -12.74 -17.61
C ASP A 96 -9.57 -11.29 -17.98
N VAL A 97 -9.26 -10.46 -16.97
CA VAL A 97 -8.83 -9.08 -17.22
C VAL A 97 -7.44 -9.01 -17.84
N ALA A 98 -6.50 -9.87 -17.43
CA ALA A 98 -5.13 -9.87 -17.95
C ALA A 98 -5.07 -10.05 -19.47
N GLU A 99 -5.99 -10.82 -20.05
CA GLU A 99 -6.10 -11.03 -21.51
C GLU A 99 -6.30 -9.71 -22.29
N LEU A 100 -6.86 -8.68 -21.64
CA LEU A 100 -7.07 -7.36 -22.23
C LEU A 100 -5.80 -6.48 -22.24
N TYR A 101 -4.73 -6.89 -21.54
CA TYR A 101 -3.50 -6.11 -21.35
C TYR A 101 -2.25 -6.92 -21.75
N PRO A 102 -2.07 -7.28 -23.03
CA PRO A 102 -1.00 -8.20 -23.47
C PRO A 102 0.43 -7.66 -23.26
N LYS A 103 0.58 -6.36 -22.99
CA LYS A 103 1.88 -5.73 -22.70
C LYS A 103 2.31 -5.86 -21.23
N ILE A 104 1.39 -6.22 -20.33
CA ILE A 104 1.65 -6.37 -18.90
C ILE A 104 1.82 -7.86 -18.60
N LYS A 105 2.97 -8.24 -18.06
CA LYS A 105 3.17 -9.61 -17.61
C LYS A 105 2.23 -9.90 -16.43
N PHE A 106 1.47 -10.99 -16.53
CA PHE A 106 0.61 -11.46 -15.44
C PHE A 106 1.21 -12.69 -14.76
N ASP A 107 1.45 -12.59 -13.45
CA ASP A 107 1.89 -13.69 -12.60
C ASP A 107 0.84 -13.96 -11.50
N THR A 108 0.89 -15.15 -10.90
CA THR A 108 0.01 -15.52 -9.78
C THR A 108 0.86 -16.10 -8.66
N MET A 109 0.57 -15.75 -7.42
CA MET A 109 1.33 -16.23 -6.27
C MET A 109 0.43 -16.53 -5.08
N ILE A 110 0.69 -17.64 -4.38
CA ILE A 110 0.00 -17.89 -3.12
C ILE A 110 0.53 -16.96 -2.03
N ILE A 111 -0.36 -16.49 -1.14
CA ILE A 111 -0.04 -15.48 -0.11
C ILE A 111 1.14 -15.87 0.78
N ASP A 112 1.27 -17.12 1.18
CA ASP A 112 2.39 -17.60 2.01
C ASP A 112 3.74 -17.41 1.29
N ASN A 113 3.80 -17.80 0.01
CA ASN A 113 5.01 -17.62 -0.80
C ASN A 113 5.24 -16.13 -1.08
N CYS A 114 4.20 -15.34 -1.28
CA CYS A 114 4.30 -13.89 -1.44
C CYS A 114 4.98 -13.24 -0.22
N CYS A 115 4.51 -13.55 0.99
CA CYS A 115 5.11 -13.03 2.22
C CYS A 115 6.57 -13.49 2.38
N MET A 116 6.86 -14.77 2.10
CA MET A 116 8.24 -15.29 2.16
C MET A 116 9.16 -14.55 1.15
N GLN A 117 8.70 -14.38 -0.08
CA GLN A 117 9.46 -13.71 -1.14
C GLN A 117 9.61 -12.20 -0.91
N LEU A 118 8.63 -11.53 -0.30
CA LEU A 118 8.74 -10.12 0.07
C LEU A 118 9.88 -9.88 1.06
N VAL A 119 10.16 -10.84 1.95
CA VAL A 119 11.28 -10.74 2.91
C VAL A 119 12.59 -11.22 2.28
N GLN A 120 12.56 -12.27 1.45
CA GLN A 120 13.77 -12.86 0.88
C GLN A 120 14.31 -12.09 -0.33
N ASN A 121 13.45 -11.76 -1.29
CA ASN A 121 13.80 -11.09 -2.53
C ASN A 121 12.65 -10.18 -3.04
N PRO A 122 12.41 -9.03 -2.38
CA PRO A 122 11.31 -8.12 -2.73
C PRO A 122 11.45 -7.47 -4.13
N TYR A 123 12.67 -7.44 -4.70
CA TYR A 123 12.96 -6.81 -6.00
C TYR A 123 12.27 -7.45 -7.19
N GLN A 124 11.76 -8.67 -7.03
CA GLN A 124 11.01 -9.35 -8.07
C GLN A 124 9.61 -8.77 -8.26
N PHE A 125 9.07 -8.00 -7.31
CA PHE A 125 7.70 -7.50 -7.36
C PHE A 125 7.61 -6.14 -8.04
N ASP A 126 6.49 -5.91 -8.72
CA ASP A 126 6.17 -4.63 -9.37
C ASP A 126 4.79 -4.17 -8.88
N VAL A 127 3.69 -4.61 -9.49
CA VAL A 127 2.33 -4.39 -8.97
C VAL A 127 1.76 -5.69 -8.40
N LEU A 128 1.22 -5.64 -7.19
CA LEU A 128 0.55 -6.75 -6.51
C LEU A 128 -0.93 -6.42 -6.36
N VAL A 129 -1.83 -7.30 -6.81
CA VAL A 129 -3.29 -7.14 -6.64
C VAL A 129 -3.86 -8.28 -5.81
N MET A 130 -4.70 -7.97 -4.83
CA MET A 130 -5.19 -8.99 -3.89
C MET A 130 -6.51 -8.65 -3.19
N PRO A 131 -7.22 -9.68 -2.66
CA PRO A 131 -8.36 -9.51 -1.77
C PRO A 131 -8.02 -8.77 -0.48
N ASN A 132 -9.07 -8.36 0.23
CA ASN A 132 -9.01 -7.37 1.30
C ASN A 132 -8.07 -7.72 2.46
N LEU A 133 -8.19 -8.90 3.07
CA LEU A 133 -7.34 -9.27 4.20
C LEU A 133 -5.88 -9.40 3.81
N TYR A 134 -5.60 -10.00 2.65
CA TYR A 134 -4.22 -10.17 2.17
C TYR A 134 -3.57 -8.82 1.89
N GLY A 135 -4.33 -7.90 1.28
CA GLY A 135 -3.90 -6.53 1.08
C GLY A 135 -3.44 -5.91 2.38
N ASN A 136 -4.28 -5.98 3.42
CA ASN A 136 -3.91 -5.42 4.73
C ASN A 136 -2.60 -6.03 5.27
N ILE A 137 -2.47 -7.35 5.25
CA ILE A 137 -1.27 -8.02 5.78
C ILE A 137 -0.02 -7.62 4.99
N VAL A 138 -0.12 -7.65 3.66
CA VAL A 138 1.00 -7.36 2.76
C VAL A 138 1.38 -5.87 2.78
N ASP A 139 0.41 -4.96 2.92
CA ASP A 139 0.63 -3.52 3.09
C ASP A 139 1.52 -3.25 4.32
N ASN A 140 1.17 -3.84 5.47
CA ASN A 140 1.93 -3.68 6.70
C ASN A 140 3.32 -4.32 6.62
N LEU A 141 3.42 -5.54 6.04
CA LEU A 141 4.69 -6.22 5.83
C LEU A 141 5.63 -5.38 4.95
N ALA A 142 5.13 -4.92 3.80
CA ALA A 142 5.91 -4.18 2.82
C ALA A 142 6.29 -2.79 3.33
N ALA A 143 5.41 -2.12 4.08
CA ALA A 143 5.76 -0.88 4.77
C ALA A 143 6.95 -1.08 5.72
N GLY A 144 6.97 -2.20 6.46
CA GLY A 144 8.11 -2.58 7.31
C GLY A 144 9.44 -2.72 6.56
N LEU A 145 9.43 -3.08 5.27
CA LEU A 145 10.65 -3.21 4.46
C LEU A 145 11.31 -1.86 4.14
N VAL A 146 10.53 -0.78 4.10
CA VAL A 146 10.99 0.57 3.71
C VAL A 146 11.03 1.57 4.87
N GLY A 147 10.89 1.08 6.11
CA GLY A 147 11.07 1.88 7.33
C GLY A 147 9.83 2.01 8.20
N GLY A 148 8.71 1.43 7.78
CA GLY A 148 7.48 1.32 8.56
C GLY A 148 6.39 2.31 8.14
N ALA A 149 5.28 2.27 8.87
CA ALA A 149 4.07 3.01 8.55
C ALA A 149 4.24 4.54 8.55
N GLY A 150 5.21 5.06 9.30
CA GLY A 150 5.46 6.50 9.41
C GLY A 150 5.92 7.17 8.12
N VAL A 151 6.37 6.40 7.13
CA VAL A 151 6.97 6.93 5.88
C VAL A 151 6.25 6.52 4.60
N VAL A 152 5.25 5.63 4.67
CA VAL A 152 4.56 5.09 3.49
C VAL A 152 3.22 5.79 3.26
N PRO A 153 3.04 6.50 2.13
CA PRO A 153 1.75 7.10 1.77
C PRO A 153 0.77 6.06 1.21
N GLY A 154 -0.52 6.35 1.31
CA GLY A 154 -1.62 5.53 0.81
C GLY A 154 -2.68 6.36 0.09
N GLU A 155 -3.33 5.73 -0.89
CA GLU A 155 -4.34 6.35 -1.74
C GLU A 155 -5.53 5.39 -1.88
N SER A 156 -6.73 5.86 -1.61
CA SER A 156 -7.96 5.07 -1.67
C SER A 156 -8.89 5.67 -2.72
N TYR A 157 -9.07 4.95 -3.83
CA TYR A 157 -9.85 5.38 -4.98
C TYR A 157 -11.22 4.70 -5.06
N SER A 158 -12.24 5.49 -5.38
CA SER A 158 -13.57 5.04 -5.79
C SER A 158 -13.99 5.73 -7.09
N ALA A 159 -15.21 5.48 -7.58
CA ALA A 159 -15.71 6.13 -8.78
C ALA A 159 -15.97 7.64 -8.59
N GLU A 160 -16.31 8.05 -7.36
CA GLU A 160 -16.75 9.41 -7.05
C GLU A 160 -15.74 10.18 -6.17
N TYR A 161 -15.01 9.46 -5.33
CA TYR A 161 -14.13 10.05 -4.31
C TYR A 161 -12.74 9.43 -4.35
N ALA A 162 -11.74 10.23 -3.99
CA ALA A 162 -10.39 9.80 -3.66
C ALA A 162 -10.03 10.27 -2.25
N VAL A 163 -9.45 9.38 -1.44
CA VAL A 163 -9.01 9.65 -0.07
C VAL A 163 -7.51 9.40 0.01
N PHE A 164 -6.76 10.35 0.58
CA PHE A 164 -5.31 10.27 0.72
C PHE A 164 -4.97 10.17 2.20
N GLU A 165 -4.28 9.11 2.58
CA GLU A 165 -4.06 8.73 3.99
C GLU A 165 -2.76 7.94 4.15
N LEU A 166 -2.46 7.45 5.35
CA LEU A 166 -1.28 6.61 5.61
C LEU A 166 -1.44 5.25 4.92
N GLY A 167 -0.38 4.74 4.28
CA GLY A 167 -0.42 3.45 3.56
C GLY A 167 -0.60 2.26 4.49
N ALA A 168 -0.03 2.34 5.70
CA ALA A 168 -0.26 1.39 6.78
C ALA A 168 -0.93 2.12 7.95
N ARG A 169 -2.14 1.68 8.33
CA ARG A 169 -2.96 2.34 9.35
C ARG A 169 -2.56 1.85 10.75
N HIS A 170 -1.65 2.58 11.39
CA HIS A 170 -1.29 2.36 12.80
C HIS A 170 -1.62 3.59 13.65
N PRO A 171 -2.57 3.49 14.60
CA PRO A 171 -2.81 4.57 15.53
C PRO A 171 -1.63 4.67 16.51
N PHE A 172 -0.86 5.76 16.43
CA PHE A 172 0.22 6.03 17.38
C PHE A 172 -0.30 6.86 18.56
N ALA A 173 -1.20 6.27 19.35
CA ALA A 173 -1.91 6.97 20.44
C ALA A 173 -0.95 7.63 21.46
N GLN A 174 0.23 7.05 21.67
CA GLN A 174 1.25 7.59 22.58
C GLN A 174 1.83 8.93 22.11
N ALA A 175 1.72 9.28 20.82
CA ALA A 175 2.22 10.56 20.31
C ALA A 175 1.27 11.74 20.52
N VAL A 176 0.01 11.50 20.90
CA VAL A 176 -1.00 12.55 21.06
C VAL A 176 -0.51 13.57 22.09
N GLY A 177 -0.38 14.82 21.66
CA GLY A 177 0.09 15.93 22.49
C GLY A 177 1.58 15.90 22.85
N ARG A 178 2.38 14.95 22.33
CA ARG A 178 3.79 14.78 22.70
C ARG A 178 4.81 15.31 21.70
N ASN A 179 4.37 15.79 20.53
CA ASN A 179 5.26 16.31 19.49
C ASN A 179 6.34 15.30 19.02
N ILE A 180 6.01 14.00 18.98
CA ILE A 180 6.93 12.92 18.57
C ILE A 180 6.46 12.14 17.34
N ALA A 181 5.35 12.54 16.73
CA ALA A 181 4.83 11.90 15.52
C ALA A 181 5.74 12.17 14.32
N ASN A 182 5.87 11.18 13.43
CA ASN A 182 6.50 11.36 12.12
C ASN A 182 5.46 11.81 11.09
N PRO A 183 5.52 13.05 10.57
CA PRO A 183 4.54 13.54 9.60
C PRO A 183 4.82 13.09 8.16
N THR A 184 5.93 12.36 7.91
CA THR A 184 6.40 12.02 6.55
C THR A 184 5.33 11.39 5.68
N ALA A 185 4.71 10.29 6.12
CA ALA A 185 3.69 9.60 5.32
C ALA A 185 2.50 10.50 5.01
N MET A 186 2.04 11.32 5.96
CA MET A 186 0.93 12.25 5.74
C MET A 186 1.28 13.36 4.75
N LEU A 187 2.49 13.92 4.84
CA LEU A 187 2.98 14.93 3.88
C LEU A 187 3.11 14.35 2.46
N LEU A 188 3.58 13.11 2.34
CA LEU A 188 3.65 12.41 1.06
C LEU A 188 2.26 12.09 0.51
N SER A 189 1.30 11.71 1.35
CA SER A 189 -0.09 11.52 0.94
C SER A 189 -0.74 12.83 0.49
N ALA A 190 -0.47 13.94 1.18
CA ALA A 190 -0.91 15.27 0.75
C ALA A 190 -0.27 15.67 -0.59
N SER A 191 1.01 15.36 -0.81
CA SER A 191 1.66 15.54 -2.12
C SER A 191 0.96 14.71 -3.21
N ASN A 192 0.57 13.47 -2.92
CA ASN A 192 -0.17 12.64 -3.87
C ASN A 192 -1.57 13.18 -4.16
N MET A 193 -2.24 13.75 -3.15
CA MET A 193 -3.51 14.47 -3.33
C MET A 193 -3.36 15.66 -4.27
N LEU A 194 -2.33 16.50 -4.07
CA LEU A 194 -2.05 17.62 -4.96
C LEU A 194 -1.84 17.15 -6.41
N ARG A 195 -1.12 16.04 -6.61
CA ARG A 195 -0.95 15.44 -7.93
C ARG A 195 -2.27 14.97 -8.54
N HIS A 196 -3.17 14.42 -7.73
CA HIS A 196 -4.51 14.01 -8.16
C HIS A 196 -5.38 15.21 -8.57
N LEU A 197 -5.19 16.37 -7.93
CA LEU A 197 -5.86 17.64 -8.27
C LEU A 197 -5.21 18.37 -9.46
N ASN A 198 -4.26 17.75 -10.17
CA ASN A 198 -3.46 18.35 -11.25
C ASN A 198 -2.58 19.54 -10.80
N LEU A 199 -2.19 19.58 -9.52
CA LEU A 199 -1.27 20.57 -8.94
C LEU A 199 0.15 20.00 -8.83
N GLU A 200 0.71 19.60 -9.97
CA GLU A 200 1.99 18.85 -10.03
C GLU A 200 3.18 19.63 -9.51
N TYR A 201 3.24 20.94 -9.78
CA TYR A 201 4.28 21.82 -9.25
C TYR A 201 4.32 21.78 -7.72
N HIS A 202 3.19 22.02 -7.06
CA HIS A 202 3.08 22.00 -5.60
C HIS A 202 3.29 20.59 -5.02
N SER A 203 2.79 19.57 -5.71
CA SER A 203 3.03 18.17 -5.34
C SER A 203 4.53 17.86 -5.27
N ASN A 204 5.28 18.24 -6.31
CA ASN A 204 6.71 17.98 -6.41
C ASN A 204 7.49 18.80 -5.38
N MET A 205 7.15 20.08 -5.18
CA MET A 205 7.76 20.91 -4.12
C MET A 205 7.71 20.22 -2.75
N VAL A 206 6.51 19.80 -2.31
CA VAL A 206 6.34 19.14 -1.01
C VAL A 206 7.08 17.79 -0.97
N SER A 207 6.92 16.96 -2.01
CA SER A 207 7.55 15.63 -2.06
C SER A 207 9.06 15.70 -2.00
N ASP A 208 9.65 16.65 -2.73
CA ASP A 208 11.10 16.76 -2.86
C ASP A 208 11.72 17.43 -1.63
N ALA A 209 11.04 18.40 -0.99
CA ALA A 209 11.44 18.94 0.30
C ALA A 209 11.49 17.85 1.38
N VAL A 210 10.45 17.01 1.49
CA VAL A 210 10.43 15.87 2.43
C VAL A 210 11.59 14.91 2.16
N LYS A 211 11.78 14.50 0.90
CA LYS A 211 12.90 13.61 0.52
C LYS A 211 14.27 14.24 0.81
N LYS A 212 14.43 15.56 0.61
CA LYS A 212 15.68 16.29 0.86
C LYS A 212 16.03 16.30 2.34
N VAL A 213 15.06 16.58 3.22
CA VAL A 213 15.26 16.52 4.68
C VAL A 213 15.65 15.12 5.14
N ILE A 214 14.90 14.11 4.69
CA ILE A 214 15.19 12.70 5.04
C ILE A 214 16.56 12.30 4.53
N LYS A 215 16.91 12.63 3.28
CA LYS A 215 18.23 12.34 2.69
C LYS A 215 19.37 13.01 3.44
N GLY A 216 19.17 14.24 3.91
CA GLY A 216 20.16 14.99 4.68
C GLY A 216 20.47 14.38 6.05
N GLY A 217 19.54 13.62 6.62
CA GLY A 217 19.75 12.82 7.84
C GLY A 217 19.88 13.59 9.15
N LYS A 218 19.94 14.93 9.11
CA LYS A 218 20.10 15.79 10.29
C LYS A 218 18.84 15.89 11.14
N VAL A 219 17.66 15.96 10.49
CA VAL A 219 16.37 16.14 11.16
C VAL A 219 15.51 14.92 10.86
N ARG A 220 15.45 14.00 11.82
CA ARG A 220 14.70 12.74 11.72
C ARG A 220 14.01 12.46 13.05
N THR A 221 12.79 11.98 12.98
CA THR A 221 12.03 11.50 14.14
C THR A 221 12.57 10.15 14.64
N ALA A 222 12.12 9.76 15.84
CA ALA A 222 12.63 8.59 16.55
C ALA A 222 12.48 7.26 15.78
N ASP A 223 11.38 7.09 15.05
CA ASP A 223 11.11 5.92 14.20
C ASP A 223 12.09 5.80 13.01
N MET A 224 12.67 6.93 12.57
CA MET A 224 13.72 6.97 11.56
C MET A 224 15.14 7.00 12.16
N GLY A 225 15.27 6.73 13.46
CA GLY A 225 16.54 6.68 14.19
C GLY A 225 17.12 8.04 14.60
N GLY A 226 16.35 9.13 14.51
CA GLY A 226 16.77 10.45 14.96
C GLY A 226 16.18 10.84 16.32
N TYR A 227 16.33 12.11 16.70
CA TYR A 227 15.86 12.66 17.98
C TYR A 227 14.98 13.91 17.80
N SER A 228 14.68 14.28 16.56
CA SER A 228 13.92 15.48 16.23
C SER A 228 12.44 15.31 16.54
N THR A 229 11.80 16.39 16.95
CA THR A 229 10.36 16.44 17.19
C THR A 229 9.55 16.56 15.90
N SER A 230 8.22 16.43 15.98
CA SER A 230 7.33 16.66 14.82
C SER A 230 7.46 18.10 14.29
N ILE A 231 7.57 19.07 15.20
CA ILE A 231 7.77 20.48 14.86
C ILE A 231 9.11 20.70 14.17
N ASP A 232 10.21 20.17 14.72
CA ASP A 232 11.55 20.32 14.11
C ASP A 232 11.56 19.77 12.68
N PHE A 233 10.97 18.58 12.49
CA PHE A 233 10.88 17.95 11.18
C PHE A 233 10.03 18.79 10.21
N THR A 234 8.89 19.29 10.67
CA THR A 234 8.01 20.13 9.84
C THR A 234 8.69 21.43 9.43
N GLN A 235 9.39 22.08 10.36
CA GLN A 235 10.14 23.30 10.10
C GLN A 235 11.26 23.08 9.09
N ALA A 236 12.02 21.98 9.23
CA ALA A 236 13.05 21.60 8.27
C ALA A 236 12.49 21.34 6.87
N VAL A 237 11.27 20.79 6.76
CA VAL A 237 10.58 20.62 5.47
C VAL A 237 10.20 21.97 4.88
N ILE A 238 9.65 22.90 5.67
CA ILE A 238 9.30 24.25 5.22
C ILE A 238 10.53 25.00 4.70
N GLU A 239 11.66 24.91 5.39
CA GLU A 239 12.94 25.52 4.96
C GLU A 239 13.53 24.88 3.69
N ALA A 240 13.06 23.68 3.33
CA ALA A 240 13.55 22.91 2.19
C ALA A 240 12.67 23.03 0.93
N LEU A 241 11.51 23.71 1.01
CA LEU A 241 10.64 24.05 -0.13
C LEU A 241 11.35 24.98 -1.13
#